data_AF-A0A5C6N2C0-F1
#
_entry.id   AF-A0A5C6N2C0-F1
#
_cell.length_a   1.000
_cell.length_b   1.000
_cell.length_c   1.000
_cell.angle_alpha   90.00
_cell.angle_beta   90.00
_cell.angle_gamma   90.00
#
_symmetry.space_group_name_H-M   'P 1'
#
loop_
_entity.id
_entity.type
_entity.pdbx_description
1 polymer ?
#
loop_
_entity_poly.entity_id
_entity_poly.type
_entity_poly.pdbx_seq_one_letter_code
_entity_poly.pdbx_strand_id
1 'polypeptide(L)'
;QFGRTEVIDNTLNPDFVRKYILDYFFEEKQNLRFDLYDVDSKSPDLSKHDFLGQTFCTLGEIVGSPASRLEKPLGDYEVDDCAQMELRSGATRRSLQHPRHSAGVGPPAKS
;
A
#
# COMPACT_ATOMS: atom_id res chain seq x y z
N GLN A 1 -11.84 -0.59 6.22
CA GLN A 1 -11.33 -1.25 4.99
C GLN A 1 -11.21 -0.19 3.89
N PHE A 2 -10.04 -0.04 3.26
CA PHE A 2 -9.85 0.92 2.16
C PHE A 2 -10.29 0.36 0.80
N GLY A 3 -10.14 -0.95 0.59
CA GLY A 3 -10.60 -1.66 -0.60
C GLY A 3 -10.42 -3.17 -0.48
N ARG A 4 -10.84 -3.90 -1.53
CA ARG A 4 -10.58 -5.33 -1.76
C ARG A 4 -10.18 -5.54 -3.22
N THR A 5 -9.11 -6.29 -3.46
CA THR A 5 -8.71 -6.72 -4.81
C THR A 5 -9.74 -7.68 -5.40
N GLU A 6 -9.58 -8.00 -6.68
CA GLU A 6 -10.23 -9.15 -7.30
C GLU A 6 -9.80 -10.46 -6.61
N VAL A 7 -10.66 -11.47 -6.73
CA VAL A 7 -10.33 -12.85 -6.37
C VAL A 7 -9.70 -13.50 -7.60
N ILE A 8 -8.59 -14.20 -7.41
CA ILE A 8 -7.90 -14.92 -8.48
C ILE A 8 -7.96 -16.41 -8.14
N ASP A 9 -8.67 -17.17 -8.96
CA ASP A 9 -8.91 -18.60 -8.73
C ASP A 9 -7.66 -19.43 -9.08
N ASN A 10 -7.37 -20.43 -8.25
CA ASN A 10 -6.40 -21.51 -8.53
C ASN A 10 -4.96 -21.06 -8.83
N THR A 11 -4.41 -20.13 -8.02
CA THR A 11 -3.00 -19.72 -8.15
C THR A 11 -2.30 -19.64 -6.80
N LEU A 12 -1.04 -20.11 -6.76
CA LEU A 12 -0.16 -19.95 -5.60
C LEU A 12 0.59 -18.60 -5.62
N ASN A 13 0.62 -17.92 -6.78
CA ASN A 13 1.29 -16.63 -6.98
C ASN A 13 0.31 -15.67 -7.66
N PRO A 14 -0.70 -15.15 -6.94
CA PRO A 14 -1.68 -14.23 -7.51
C PRO A 14 -1.03 -12.90 -7.92
N ASP A 15 -1.29 -12.46 -9.16
CA ASP A 15 -0.89 -11.14 -9.67
C ASP A 15 -2.14 -10.26 -9.82
N PHE A 16 -2.33 -9.32 -8.89
CA PHE A 16 -3.52 -8.46 -8.83
C PHE A 16 -3.39 -7.27 -9.77
N VAL A 17 -4.40 -7.04 -10.61
CA VAL A 17 -4.48 -5.95 -11.58
C VAL A 17 -5.08 -4.69 -10.97
N ARG A 18 -5.99 -4.81 -9.99
CA ARG A 18 -6.61 -3.65 -9.35
C ARG A 18 -5.56 -2.81 -8.60
N LYS A 19 -5.52 -1.52 -8.94
CA LYS A 19 -4.64 -0.53 -8.31
C LYS A 19 -5.44 0.40 -7.39
N TYR A 20 -4.83 0.82 -6.29
CA TYR A 20 -5.36 1.84 -5.39
C TYR A 20 -4.64 3.16 -5.60
N ILE A 21 -5.40 4.26 -5.63
CA ILE A 21 -4.85 5.62 -5.68
C ILE A 21 -4.86 6.16 -4.25
N LEU A 22 -3.68 6.53 -3.77
CA LEU A 22 -3.45 7.10 -2.45
C LEU A 22 -2.65 8.39 -2.60
N ASP A 23 -3.08 9.45 -1.92
CA ASP A 23 -2.29 10.66 -1.79
C ASP A 23 -1.15 10.42 -0.81
N TYR A 24 0.06 10.82 -1.18
CA TYR A 24 1.26 10.66 -0.37
C TYR A 24 1.63 11.99 0.29
N PHE A 25 1.73 11.98 1.63
CA PHE A 25 2.14 13.13 2.43
C PHE A 25 3.44 12.77 3.14
N PHE A 26 4.56 13.39 2.73
CA PHE A 26 5.89 13.07 3.25
C PHE A 26 6.06 13.40 4.74
N GLU A 27 5.25 14.31 5.25
CA GLU A 27 5.26 14.74 6.66
C GLU A 27 4.42 13.83 7.58
N GLU A 28 3.63 12.92 7.01
CA GLU A 28 2.75 12.03 7.75
C GLU A 28 3.17 10.55 7.69
N LYS A 29 3.04 9.85 8.81
CA LYS A 29 3.17 8.40 8.85
C LYS A 29 1.86 7.72 8.45
N GLN A 30 1.72 7.42 7.17
CA GLN A 30 0.53 6.76 6.61
C GLN A 30 0.67 5.23 6.70
N ASN A 31 0.11 4.60 7.74
CA ASN A 31 0.17 3.16 7.96
C ASN A 31 -0.83 2.40 7.06
N LEU A 32 -0.38 1.29 6.49
CA LEU A 32 -1.14 0.38 5.65
C LEU A 32 -1.10 -1.04 6.24
N ARG A 33 -2.24 -1.73 6.16
CA ARG A 33 -2.40 -3.13 6.55
C ARG A 33 -3.01 -3.87 5.37
N PHE A 34 -2.42 -5.00 5.03
CA PHE A 34 -2.91 -5.89 4.00
C PHE A 34 -3.22 -7.23 4.65
N ASP A 35 -4.44 -7.72 4.43
CA ASP A 35 -4.91 -9.02 4.90
C ASP A 35 -5.12 -9.92 3.67
N LEU A 36 -4.60 -11.14 3.72
CA LEU A 36 -4.75 -12.14 2.68
C LEU A 36 -5.71 -13.24 3.15
N TYR A 37 -6.60 -13.66 2.26
CA TYR A 37 -7.59 -14.70 2.52
C TYR A 37 -7.62 -15.70 1.36
N ASP A 38 -7.78 -16.98 1.68
CA ASP A 38 -8.19 -18.01 0.73
C ASP A 38 -9.72 -17.96 0.58
N VAL A 39 -10.20 -17.87 -0.65
CA VAL A 39 -11.61 -17.59 -0.93
C VAL A 39 -12.31 -18.86 -1.37
N ASP A 40 -12.93 -19.56 -0.41
CA ASP A 40 -13.62 -20.85 -0.68
C ASP A 40 -15.02 -20.72 -1.28
N SER A 41 -15.56 -19.50 -1.33
CA SER A 41 -16.95 -19.29 -1.78
C SER A 41 -17.15 -17.91 -2.40
N LYS A 42 -18.29 -17.74 -3.08
CA LYS A 42 -18.72 -16.44 -3.63
C LYS A 42 -19.25 -15.46 -2.57
N SER A 43 -19.17 -15.82 -1.29
CA SER A 43 -19.62 -14.96 -0.20
C SER A 43 -18.73 -13.70 -0.14
N PRO A 44 -19.30 -12.50 0.04
CA PRO A 44 -18.49 -11.30 0.29
C PRO A 44 -17.96 -11.24 1.74
N ASP A 45 -18.53 -12.05 2.64
CA ASP A 45 -18.21 -12.12 4.06
C ASP A 45 -16.86 -12.82 4.31
N LEU A 46 -15.87 -12.05 4.79
CA LEU A 46 -14.51 -12.53 5.08
C LEU A 46 -14.45 -13.56 6.22
N SER A 47 -15.46 -13.61 7.10
CA SER A 47 -15.49 -14.62 8.17
C SER A 47 -15.74 -16.04 7.66
N LYS A 48 -16.08 -16.20 6.38
CA LYS A 48 -16.30 -17.49 5.70
C LYS A 48 -15.13 -17.91 4.80
N HIS A 49 -13.99 -17.25 4.96
CA HIS A 49 -12.79 -17.44 4.17
C HIS A 49 -11.62 -17.67 5.11
N ASP A 50 -10.68 -18.51 4.70
CA ASP A 50 -9.53 -18.82 5.53
C ASP A 50 -8.53 -17.67 5.49
N PHE A 51 -8.14 -17.17 6.66
CA PHE A 51 -7.14 -16.11 6.77
C PHE A 51 -5.75 -16.71 6.58
N LEU A 52 -5.00 -16.21 5.61
CA LEU A 52 -3.67 -16.71 5.24
C LEU A 52 -2.53 -15.89 5.84
N GLY A 53 -2.82 -14.70 6.37
CA GLY A 53 -1.82 -13.84 6.98
C GLY A 53 -2.01 -12.37 6.65
N GLN A 54 -1.20 -11.54 7.30
CA GLN A 54 -1.26 -10.08 7.17
C GLN A 54 0.13 -9.48 7.05
N THR A 55 0.24 -8.34 6.39
CA THR A 55 1.48 -7.55 6.42
C THR A 55 1.19 -6.08 6.68
N PHE A 56 2.17 -5.43 7.30
CA PHE A 56 2.11 -4.02 7.70
C PHE A 56 3.29 -3.28 7.11
N CYS A 57 3.01 -2.10 6.56
CA CYS A 57 4.02 -1.15 6.14
C CYS A 57 3.42 0.26 6.12
N THR A 58 4.22 1.25 5.81
CA THR A 58 3.78 2.62 5.55
C THR A 58 3.77 2.88 4.05
N LEU A 59 2.96 3.85 3.61
CA LEU A 59 3.00 4.31 2.21
C LEU A 59 4.41 4.82 1.85
N GLY A 60 5.08 5.47 2.79
CA GLY A 60 6.47 5.93 2.64
C GLY A 60 7.46 4.79 2.38
N GLU A 61 7.30 3.62 3.02
CA GLU A 61 8.16 2.45 2.76
C GLU A 61 7.99 1.93 1.33
N ILE A 62 6.75 1.90 0.79
CA ILE A 62 6.51 1.43 -0.59
C ILE A 62 7.08 2.43 -1.60
N VAL A 63 6.82 3.73 -1.41
CA VAL A 63 7.29 4.79 -2.33
C VAL A 63 8.81 4.95 -2.28
N GLY A 64 9.43 4.80 -1.10
CA GLY A 64 10.87 4.90 -0.90
C GLY A 64 11.66 3.64 -1.19
N SER A 65 11.00 2.50 -1.47
CA SER A 65 11.68 1.24 -1.76
C SER A 65 12.43 1.28 -3.12
N PRO A 66 13.59 0.60 -3.23
CA PRO A 66 14.30 0.47 -4.49
C PRO A 66 13.39 -0.06 -5.60
N ALA A 67 13.46 0.55 -6.79
CA ALA A 67 12.59 0.24 -7.92
C ALA A 67 11.07 0.33 -7.61
N SER A 68 10.69 1.06 -6.57
CA SER A 68 9.30 1.21 -6.12
C SER A 68 8.62 -0.14 -5.84
N ARG A 69 9.41 -1.12 -5.37
CA ARG A 69 9.01 -2.50 -5.08
C ARG A 69 9.42 -2.88 -3.66
N LEU A 70 8.42 -3.16 -2.81
CA LEU A 70 8.59 -3.59 -1.45
C LEU A 70 8.12 -5.04 -1.31
N GLU A 71 9.00 -5.92 -0.84
CA GLU A 71 8.66 -7.30 -0.47
C GLU A 71 8.54 -7.40 1.05
N LYS A 72 7.48 -8.06 1.54
CA LYS A 72 7.28 -8.33 2.96
C LYS A 72 6.80 -9.76 3.16
N PRO A 73 7.28 -10.47 4.20
CA PRO A 73 6.65 -11.71 4.61
C PRO A 73 5.22 -11.43 5.09
N LEU A 74 4.35 -12.44 4.94
CA LEU A 74 3.07 -12.46 5.63
C LEU A 74 3.31 -12.87 7.09
N GLY A 75 2.81 -12.06 8.00
CA GLY A 75 2.83 -12.31 9.44
C GLY A 75 1.53 -12.94 9.93
N ASP A 76 1.71 -13.77 10.96
CA ASP A 76 0.75 -14.54 11.75
C ASP A 76 0.14 -15.83 11.16
N TYR A 77 0.38 -16.89 11.96
CA TYR A 77 -0.23 -18.22 12.11
C TYR A 77 -0.04 -19.30 11.03
N GLU A 78 0.79 -20.29 11.39
CA GLU A 78 0.71 -21.71 11.01
C GLU A 78 0.73 -22.02 9.51
N VAL A 79 1.49 -21.26 8.72
CA VAL A 79 1.87 -21.66 7.37
C VAL A 79 3.36 -21.35 7.21
N ASP A 80 4.12 -22.33 6.71
CA ASP A 80 5.56 -22.26 6.43
C ASP A 80 6.03 -20.84 6.04
N ASP A 81 7.16 -20.41 6.60
CA ASP A 81 7.83 -19.09 6.51
C ASP A 81 8.10 -18.52 5.08
N CYS A 82 7.46 -19.03 4.04
CA CYS A 82 7.76 -18.80 2.64
C CYS A 82 6.77 -17.85 1.92
N ALA A 83 5.60 -17.55 2.48
CA ALA A 83 4.62 -16.69 1.81
C ALA A 83 5.04 -15.21 1.87
N GLN A 84 5.15 -14.57 0.70
CA GLN A 84 5.57 -13.18 0.56
C GLN A 84 4.54 -12.35 -0.20
N MET A 85 4.38 -11.09 0.21
CA MET A 85 3.61 -10.09 -0.50
C MET A 85 4.55 -9.07 -1.13
N GLU A 86 4.32 -8.78 -2.41
CA GLU A 86 5.03 -7.76 -3.16
C GLU A 86 4.11 -6.55 -3.40
N LEU A 87 4.54 -5.37 -2.96
CA LEU A 87 3.83 -4.11 -3.10
C LEU A 87 4.60 -3.20 -4.05
N ARG A 88 3.93 -2.67 -5.07
CA ARG A 88 4.52 -1.73 -6.03
C ARG A 88 3.84 -0.38 -5.97
N SER A 89 4.64 0.69 -6.04
CA SER A 89 4.13 2.05 -6.22
C SER A 89 4.38 2.55 -7.64
N GLY A 90 3.49 3.42 -8.11
CA GLY A 90 3.65 4.16 -9.35
C GLY A 90 3.09 5.56 -9.18
N ALA A 91 3.87 6.58 -9.54
CA ALA A 91 3.41 7.96 -9.47
C ALA A 91 2.35 8.19 -10.55
N THR A 92 1.15 8.59 -10.15
CA THR A 92 0.17 9.16 -11.08
C THR A 92 0.42 10.66 -11.19
N ARG A 93 0.20 11.26 -12.36
CA ARG A 93 0.53 12.68 -12.66
C ARG A 93 -0.08 13.74 -11.72
N ARG A 94 -0.83 13.37 -10.68
CA ARG A 94 -1.47 14.30 -9.74
C ARG A 94 -0.62 14.72 -8.54
N SER A 95 0.53 14.09 -8.27
CA SER A 95 1.29 14.32 -7.03
C SER A 95 2.40 15.38 -7.08
N LEU A 96 2.52 16.19 -8.15
CA LEU A 96 3.36 17.40 -8.12
C LEU A 96 2.60 18.57 -7.47
N GLN A 97 2.20 18.42 -6.21
CA GLN A 97 2.00 19.57 -5.34
C GLN A 97 3.21 19.66 -4.41
N HIS A 98 4.27 20.27 -4.94
CA HIS A 98 5.23 20.94 -4.06
C HIS A 98 4.45 21.98 -3.24
N PRO A 99 4.52 21.98 -1.91
CA PRO A 99 4.30 23.22 -1.20
C PRO A 99 5.43 24.14 -1.66
N ARG A 100 5.11 25.12 -2.52
CA ARG A 100 6.02 26.25 -2.67
C ARG A 100 6.11 26.85 -1.28
N HIS A 101 7.26 26.71 -0.63
CA HIS A 101 7.64 27.65 0.42
C HIS A 101 7.57 29.03 -0.22
N SER A 102 6.47 29.76 -0.03
CA SER A 102 6.45 31.19 -0.24
C SER A 102 7.24 31.82 0.91
N ALA A 103 8.56 31.73 0.85
CA ALA A 103 9.43 32.64 1.57
C ALA A 103 9.27 34.01 0.89
N GLY A 104 8.21 34.72 1.25
CA GLY A 104 8.05 36.13 0.94
C GLY A 104 8.99 36.94 1.82
N VAL A 105 10.25 37.07 1.40
CA VAL A 105 11.11 38.14 1.90
C VAL A 105 10.58 39.43 1.27
N GLY A 106 9.76 40.16 2.02
CA GLY A 106 9.35 41.51 1.65
C GLY A 106 10.59 42.43 1.59
N PRO A 107 10.65 43.37 0.65
CA PRO A 107 11.78 44.31 0.57
C PRO A 107 11.86 45.15 1.86
N PRO A 108 13.06 45.58 2.28
CA PRO A 108 13.21 46.43 3.45
C PRO A 108 12.49 47.75 3.23
N ALA A 109 11.63 48.12 4.18
CA ALA A 109 11.03 49.45 4.23
C ALA A 109 12.15 50.51 4.27
N LYS A 110 12.11 51.44 3.32
CA LYS A 110 12.88 52.67 3.36
C LYS A 110 12.02 53.79 3.94
N SER A 111 12.72 54.68 4.65
CA SER A 111 12.30 55.92 5.33
C SER A 111 11.68 55.75 6.72
#